data_AF-B0SVM0-F1
#
_entry.id   AF-B0SVM0-F1
#
_cell.length_a   1.000
_cell.length_b   1.000
_cell.length_c   1.000
_cell.angle_alpha   90.00
_cell.angle_beta   90.00
_cell.angle_gamma   90.00
#
_symmetry.space_group_name_H-M   'P 1'
#
loop_
_entity.id
_entity.type
_entity.pdbx_description
1 polymer ?
#
loop_
_entity_poly.entity_id
_entity_poly.type
_entity_poly.pdbx_seq_one_letter_code
_entity_poly.pdbx_strand_id
1 'polypeptide(L)'
;MTQTNLPAPSIAWCQALQAKLMAALDAAWAILDGSDDPAAIRRVRDKAKAVGELAAVARKVALIVPAGRTAPAAAVAAPSPAWETPLEAALAPVAAQAEHARRALDKLKGGRRGRP
;
A
#
# COMPACT_ATOMS: atom_id res chain seq x y z
N MET A 1 27.45 0.97 29.32
CA MET A 1 27.28 2.08 28.35
C MET A 1 26.11 1.75 27.44
N THR A 2 24.96 2.36 27.66
CA THR A 2 23.78 2.24 26.80
C THR A 2 23.96 3.17 25.60
N GLN A 3 24.33 2.60 24.45
CA GLN A 3 24.38 3.35 23.20
C GLN A 3 22.94 3.64 22.77
N THR A 4 22.49 4.88 22.96
CA THR A 4 21.18 5.35 22.52
C THR A 4 21.19 5.41 20.99
N ASN A 5 20.69 4.36 20.35
CA ASN A 5 20.52 4.31 18.90
C ASN A 5 19.35 5.23 18.50
N LEU A 6 19.62 6.53 18.40
CA LEU A 6 18.66 7.50 17.90
C LEU A 6 18.49 7.25 16.39
N PRO A 7 17.25 7.12 15.89
CA PRO A 7 17.03 6.93 14.46
C PRO A 7 17.65 8.10 13.69
N ALA A 8 18.29 7.81 12.56
CA ALA A 8 18.82 8.84 11.67
C ALA A 8 17.74 9.90 11.39
N PRO A 9 18.11 11.19 11.25
CA PRO A 9 17.14 12.28 11.11
C PRO A 9 16.14 12.09 9.94
N SER A 10 16.55 11.38 8.88
CA SER A 10 15.68 10.98 7.77
C SER A 10 14.61 9.95 8.15
N ILE A 11 14.96 8.97 9.00
CA ILE A 11 14.02 7.98 9.54
C ILE A 11 12.99 8.67 10.44
N ALA A 12 13.44 9.57 11.31
CA ALA A 12 12.55 10.33 12.20
C ALA A 12 11.55 11.20 11.41
N TRP A 13 12.01 11.84 10.32
CA TRP A 13 11.13 12.60 9.42
C TRP A 13 10.09 11.71 8.74
N CYS A 14 10.50 10.56 8.19
CA CYS A 14 9.58 9.61 7.56
C CYS A 14 8.51 9.11 8.54
N GLN A 15 8.90 8.78 9.78
CA GLN A 15 7.98 8.35 10.83
C GLN A 15 6.98 9.45 11.21
N ALA A 16 7.45 10.69 11.41
CA ALA A 16 6.59 11.81 11.72
C ALA A 16 5.59 12.11 10.59
N LEU A 17 6.02 11.97 9.33
CA LEU A 17 5.14 12.12 8.18
C LEU A 17 4.10 11.00 8.11
N GLN A 18 4.52 9.74 8.30
CA GLN A 18 3.60 8.60 8.34
C GLN A 18 2.52 8.79 9.43
N ALA A 19 2.91 9.24 10.63
CA ALA A 19 1.96 9.52 11.71
C ALA A 19 0.91 10.58 11.31
N LYS A 20 1.34 11.66 10.64
CA LYS A 20 0.42 12.70 10.14
C LYS A 20 -0.54 12.17 9.08
N LEU A 21 -0.07 11.33 8.17
CA LEU A 21 -0.90 10.75 7.11
C LEU A 21 -1.94 9.79 7.69
N MET A 22 -1.56 8.95 8.66
CA MET A 22 -2.50 8.06 9.36
C MET A 22 -3.57 8.87 10.11
N ALA A 23 -3.16 9.86 10.90
CA ALA A 23 -4.10 10.72 11.64
C ALA A 23 -5.08 11.46 10.70
N ALA A 24 -4.64 11.85 9.50
CA ALA A 24 -5.51 12.47 8.51
C ALA A 24 -6.55 11.49 7.94
N LEU A 25 -6.19 10.22 7.76
CA LEU A 25 -7.11 9.16 7.33
C LEU A 25 -8.09 8.79 8.44
N ASP A 26 -7.64 8.72 9.69
CA ASP A 26 -8.52 8.46 10.84
C ASP A 26 -9.56 9.57 11.00
N ALA A 27 -9.13 10.84 10.86
CA ALA A 27 -10.04 11.98 10.87
C ALA A 27 -11.03 11.96 9.69
N ALA A 28 -10.58 11.50 8.51
CA ALA A 28 -11.46 11.32 7.36
C ALA A 28 -12.51 10.22 7.63
N TRP A 29 -12.09 9.10 8.22
CA TRP A 29 -12.99 8.02 8.59
C TRP A 29 -14.04 8.46 9.60
N ALA A 30 -13.65 9.17 10.66
CA ALA A 30 -14.57 9.68 11.67
C ALA A 30 -15.67 10.60 11.09
N ILE A 31 -15.35 11.39 10.06
CA ILE A 31 -16.34 12.24 9.40
C ILE A 31 -17.28 11.40 8.52
N LEU A 32 -16.77 10.39 7.82
CA LEU A 32 -17.60 9.53 6.98
C LEU A 32 -18.56 8.66 7.80
N ASP A 33 -18.15 8.24 9.00
CA ASP A 33 -18.95 7.40 9.90
C ASP A 33 -20.12 8.19 10.53
N GLY A 34 -19.94 9.49 10.76
CA GLY A 34 -20.92 10.34 11.43
C GLY A 34 -21.68 11.32 10.54
N SER A 35 -21.45 11.36 9.22
CA SER A 35 -22.01 12.39 8.34
C SER A 35 -22.77 11.82 7.15
N ASP A 36 -24.05 12.19 7.05
CA ASP A 36 -24.90 11.96 5.87
C ASP A 36 -24.90 13.13 4.88
N ASP A 37 -24.12 14.19 5.13
CA ASP A 37 -24.03 15.33 4.21
C ASP A 37 -23.21 14.96 2.96
N PRO A 38 -23.82 14.91 1.77
CA PRO A 38 -23.11 14.56 0.54
C PRO A 38 -21.98 15.54 0.21
N ALA A 39 -22.05 16.80 0.64
CA ALA A 39 -20.99 17.77 0.43
C ALA A 39 -19.80 17.50 1.37
N ALA A 40 -20.04 17.13 2.63
CA ALA A 40 -19.00 16.73 3.57
C ALA A 40 -18.27 15.46 3.10
N ILE A 41 -19.01 14.45 2.64
CA ILE A 41 -18.45 13.20 2.10
C ILE A 41 -17.52 13.49 0.92
N ARG A 42 -17.91 14.37 -0.02
CA ARG A 42 -17.07 14.77 -1.16
C ARG A 42 -15.79 15.44 -0.70
N ARG A 43 -15.88 16.45 0.18
CA ARG A 43 -14.72 17.18 0.71
C ARG A 43 -13.74 16.24 1.41
N VAL A 44 -14.22 15.29 2.21
CA VAL A 44 -13.37 14.32 2.90
C VAL A 44 -12.72 13.34 1.93
N ARG A 45 -13.44 12.89 0.91
CA ARG A 45 -12.87 12.03 -0.14
C ARG A 45 -11.77 12.74 -0.91
N ASP A 46 -11.96 14.02 -1.24
CA ASP A 46 -10.96 14.82 -1.93
C ASP A 46 -9.72 15.07 -1.04
N LYS A 47 -9.93 15.30 0.26
CA LYS A 47 -8.84 15.36 1.24
C LYS A 47 -8.07 14.04 1.32
N ALA A 48 -8.76 12.90 1.38
CA ALA A 48 -8.12 11.58 1.40
C ALA A 48 -7.29 11.30 0.13
N LYS A 49 -7.76 11.75 -1.04
CA LYS A 49 -6.98 11.68 -2.29
C LYS A 49 -5.70 12.52 -2.20
N ALA A 50 -5.80 13.77 -1.74
CA ALA A 50 -4.63 14.64 -1.57
C ALA A 50 -3.59 14.05 -0.59
N VAL A 51 -4.05 13.39 0.48
CA VAL A 51 -3.19 12.64 1.42
C VAL A 51 -2.44 11.51 0.69
N GLY A 52 -3.12 10.76 -0.18
CA GLY A 52 -2.51 9.71 -1.00
C GLY A 52 -1.46 10.25 -2.00
N GLU A 53 -1.75 11.37 -2.67
CA GLU A 53 -0.81 12.03 -3.58
C GLU A 53 0.44 12.54 -2.84
N LEU A 54 0.25 13.17 -1.68
CA LEU A 54 1.35 13.61 -0.82
C LEU A 54 2.22 12.43 -0.38
N ALA A 55 1.61 11.30 -0.01
CA ALA A 55 2.33 10.09 0.35
C ALA A 55 3.17 9.54 -0.82
N ALA A 56 2.66 9.61 -2.05
CA ALA A 56 3.40 9.19 -3.24
C ALA A 56 4.62 10.06 -3.52
N VAL A 57 4.50 11.39 -3.36
CA VAL A 57 5.64 12.32 -3.46
C VAL A 57 6.65 12.07 -2.35
N ALA A 58 6.19 11.87 -1.12
CA ALA A 58 7.07 11.58 0.01
C ALA A 58 7.91 10.33 -0.18
N ARG A 59 7.35 9.26 -0.79
CA ARG A 59 8.11 8.06 -1.16
C ARG A 59 9.24 8.37 -2.14
N LYS A 60 9.01 9.25 -3.13
CA LYS A 60 10.06 9.69 -4.05
C LYS A 60 11.17 10.43 -3.31
N VAL A 61 10.81 11.33 -2.39
CA VAL A 61 11.79 12.06 -1.56
C VAL A 61 12.59 11.11 -0.67
N ALA A 62 11.93 10.13 -0.04
CA ALA A 62 12.59 9.13 0.79
C ALA A 62 13.59 8.26 0.00
N LEU A 63 13.34 8.01 -1.29
CA LEU A 63 14.26 7.29 -2.18
C LEU A 63 15.45 8.14 -2.65
N ILE A 64 15.33 9.48 -2.66
CA ILE A 64 16.44 10.40 -2.98
C ILE A 64 17.47 10.42 -1.85
N VAL A 65 17.01 10.34 -0.60
CA VAL A 65 17.92 10.26 0.54
C VAL A 65 18.58 8.88 0.51
N PRO A 66 19.91 8.78 0.40
CA PRO A 66 20.61 7.51 0.52
C PRO A 66 20.44 7.01 1.95
N ALA A 67 19.38 6.25 2.22
CA ALA A 67 19.35 5.39 3.38
C ALA A 67 20.47 4.38 3.16
N GLY A 68 21.54 4.44 3.96
CA GLY A 68 22.63 3.48 3.93
C GLY A 68 22.01 2.09 3.92
N ARG A 69 22.03 1.45 2.75
CA ARG A 69 21.37 0.18 2.52
C ARG A 69 22.21 -0.84 3.27
N THR A 70 21.84 -1.16 4.51
CA THR A 70 22.38 -2.33 5.19
C THR A 70 22.08 -3.51 4.26
N ALA A 71 23.15 -4.15 3.78
CA ALA A 71 23.03 -5.38 3.01
C ALA A 71 22.08 -6.32 3.77
N PRO A 72 21.17 -7.04 3.10
CA PRO A 72 20.36 -8.03 3.77
C PRO A 72 21.34 -9.00 4.45
N ALA A 73 21.34 -9.01 5.78
CA ALA A 73 22.09 -10.00 6.52
C ALA A 73 21.61 -11.36 6.01
N ALA A 74 22.51 -12.14 5.43
CA ALA A 74 22.22 -13.50 5.00
C ALA A 74 21.63 -14.22 6.21
N ALA A 75 20.33 -14.49 6.16
CA ALA A 75 19.61 -15.17 7.20
C ALA A 75 20.20 -16.58 7.31
N VAL A 76 20.93 -16.81 8.40
CA VAL A 76 21.28 -18.15 8.85
C VAL A 76 19.97 -18.90 9.02
N ALA A 77 19.86 -20.02 8.30
CA ALA A 77 18.67 -20.85 8.23
C ALA A 77 18.17 -21.24 9.63
N ALA A 78 17.07 -20.62 10.05
CA ALA A 78 16.19 -21.11 11.09
C ALA A 78 14.86 -21.47 10.42
N PRO A 79 14.15 -22.52 10.88
CA PRO A 79 12.91 -22.96 10.23
C PRO A 79 11.85 -21.85 10.29
N SER A 80 11.43 -21.37 9.11
CA SER A 80 10.47 -20.27 8.95
C SER A 80 9.07 -20.63 9.48
N PRO A 81 8.43 -19.73 10.24
CA PRO A 81 7.01 -19.84 10.59
C PRO A 81 6.12 -19.56 9.37
N ALA A 82 4.94 -20.19 9.33
CA ALA A 82 3.99 -20.21 8.21
C ALA A 82 3.46 -18.85 7.69
N TRP A 83 3.84 -17.72 8.31
CA TRP A 83 3.48 -16.38 7.86
C TRP A 83 4.51 -15.75 6.90
N GLU A 84 5.67 -16.39 6.69
CA GLU A 84 6.69 -15.97 5.71
C GLU A 84 6.46 -16.62 4.33
N THR A 85 5.21 -16.68 3.87
CA THR A 85 4.98 -17.06 2.48
C THR A 85 5.55 -15.95 1.59
N PRO A 86 6.48 -16.24 0.65
CA PRO A 86 6.98 -15.24 -0.28
C PRO A 86 5.80 -14.55 -0.96
N LEU A 87 5.85 -13.22 -1.11
CA LEU A 87 4.76 -12.45 -1.70
C LEU A 87 4.31 -13.01 -3.06
N GLU A 88 5.24 -13.58 -3.84
CA GLU A 88 4.94 -14.30 -5.08
C GLU A 88 4.09 -15.57 -4.88
N ALA A 89 4.32 -16.33 -3.81
CA ALA A 89 3.49 -17.48 -3.45
C ALA A 89 2.11 -17.05 -2.91
N ALA A 90 2.03 -15.93 -2.18
CA ALA A 90 0.78 -15.36 -1.71
C ALA A 90 -0.07 -14.74 -2.85
N LEU A 91 0.58 -14.25 -3.91
CA LEU A 91 -0.07 -13.66 -5.09
C LEU A 91 -0.43 -14.68 -6.18
N ALA A 92 0.13 -15.89 -6.14
CA ALA A 92 -0.19 -16.98 -7.07
C ALA A 92 -1.70 -17.26 -7.22
N PRO A 93 -2.51 -17.36 -6.14
CA PRO A 93 -3.96 -17.57 -6.29
C PRO A 93 -4.68 -16.36 -6.93
N VAL A 94 -4.22 -15.13 -6.64
CA VAL A 94 -4.79 -13.90 -7.23
C VAL A 94 -4.47 -13.80 -8.72
N ALA A 95 -3.26 -14.19 -9.11
CA ALA A 95 -2.84 -14.25 -10.52
C ALA A 95 -3.65 -15.30 -11.31
N ALA A 96 -3.91 -16.47 -10.71
CA ALA A 96 -4.75 -17.51 -11.31
C ALA A 96 -6.21 -17.05 -11.46
N GLN A 97 -6.76 -16.31 -10.49
CA GLN A 97 -8.10 -15.73 -10.57
C GLN A 97 -8.21 -14.64 -11.66
N ALA A 98 -7.20 -13.78 -11.78
CA ALA A 98 -7.14 -12.75 -12.82
C ALA A 98 -7.10 -13.35 -14.24
N GLU A 99 -6.36 -14.45 -14.40
CA GLU A 99 -6.27 -15.18 -15.66
C GLU A 99 -7.60 -15.88 -16.02
N HIS A 100 -8.30 -16.45 -15.03
CA HIS A 100 -9.64 -17.02 -15.24
C HIS A 100 -10.66 -15.95 -15.65
N ALA A 101 -10.63 -14.78 -15.00
CA ALA A 101 -11.53 -13.66 -15.30
C ALA A 101 -11.31 -13.10 -16.73
N ARG A 102 -10.05 -13.01 -17.19
CA ARG A 102 -9.72 -12.61 -18.57
C ARG A 102 -10.29 -13.58 -19.60
N ARG A 103 -10.13 -14.89 -19.38
CA ARG A 103 -10.68 -15.92 -20.26
C ARG A 103 -12.21 -15.93 -20.30
N ALA A 104 -12.87 -15.61 -19.18
CA ALA A 104 -14.32 -15.45 -19.13
C ALA A 104 -14.80 -14.23 -19.93
N LEU A 105 -14.08 -13.11 -19.82
CA LEU A 105 -14.35 -11.90 -20.59
C LEU A 105 -14.15 -12.11 -22.11
N ASP A 106 -13.11 -12.84 -22.50
CA ASP A 106 -12.89 -13.16 -23.92
C ASP A 106 -13.98 -14.07 -24.50
N LYS A 107 -14.50 -15.02 -23.72
CA LYS A 107 -15.66 -15.85 -24.12
C LYS A 107 -16.92 -15.03 -24.30
N LEU A 108 -17.17 -14.06 -23.42
CA LEU A 108 -18.30 -13.13 -23.52
C LEU A 108 -18.16 -12.20 -24.74
N LYS A 109 -16.94 -11.81 -25.09
CA LYS A 109 -16.65 -10.95 -26.25
C LYS A 109 -16.67 -11.71 -27.57
N GLY A 110 -16.31 -12.99 -27.57
CA GLY A 110 -16.29 -13.87 -28.75
C GLY A 110 -17.64 -14.50 -29.12
N GLY A 111 -18.64 -14.48 -28.23
CA GLY A 111 -19.94 -15.16 -28.41
C GLY A 111 -20.92 -14.56 -29.44
N ARG A 112 -20.52 -13.55 -30.23
CA ARG A 112 -21.39 -12.89 -31.24
C ARG A 112 -20.94 -13.03 -32.70
N ARG A 113 -20.06 -13.98 -33.04
CA ARG A 113 -19.76 -14.32 -34.45
C ARG A 113 -19.82 -15.82 -34.67
N GLY A 114 -21.05 -16.33 -34.80
CA GLY A 114 -21.28 -17.74 -35.07
C GLY A 114 -22.77 -18.08 -35.16
N ARG A 115 -23.52 -17.30 -35.95
CA ARG A 115 -24.76 -17.78 -36.58
C ARG A 115 -24.44 -17.94 -38.06
N PRO A 116 -24.44 -19.17 -38.56
CA PRO A 116 -25.35 -19.51 -39.66
C PRO A 116 -26.55 -20.29 -39.12
#